data_AF-A0AAD6B1E4-F1
#
_entry.id   AF-A0AAD6B1E4-F1
#
_cell.length_a   1.000
_cell.length_b   1.000
_cell.length_c   1.000
_cell.angle_alpha   90.00
_cell.angle_beta   90.00
_cell.angle_gamma   90.00
#
_symmetry.space_group_name_H-M   'P 1'
#
loop_
_entity.id
_entity.type
_entity.pdbx_description
1 polymer ?
#
loop_
_entity_poly.entity_id
_entity_poly.type
_entity_poly.pdbx_seq_one_letter_code
_entity_poly.pdbx_strand_id
1 'polypeptide(L)'
;MATSKTCDAKSLTELVLSKLRDIGLCIDKVLSQCYDGANVMSGVHGGMQKILQEVLDVCNSLYKFFRKPTVAAVYTGEKLKRLLDQRWTGHLVTVNMKSLEHIVHLLREIEDNQTSAAAVRIESTGILKAITQTSFQFIACMMYQILSLLDPPNTALQAKSTDLYTGVRLVQSALVCVEELRCDSQFDTLWEKFTKDRETIEPLAAAPPKKRGRVMSHLRDYVVDTTVGHRPEGLGEKTV
;
A
#
# COMPACT_ATOMS: atom_id res chain seq x y z
N MET A 1 -36.99 13.29 9.57
CA MET A 1 -35.54 13.53 9.70
C MET A 1 -35.20 13.44 11.19
N ALA A 2 -34.46 12.41 11.61
CA ALA A 2 -33.91 12.32 12.96
C ALA A 2 -32.41 12.60 12.86
N THR A 3 -31.98 13.72 13.41
CA THR A 3 -30.57 14.09 13.53
C THR A 3 -30.02 13.42 14.78
N SER A 4 -29.16 12.42 14.58
CA SER A 4 -28.39 11.79 15.66
C SER A 4 -27.46 12.84 16.27
N LYS A 5 -27.78 13.33 17.47
CA LYS A 5 -26.85 14.09 18.32
C LYS A 5 -25.99 13.16 19.20
N THR A 6 -26.23 11.86 19.18
CA THR A 6 -25.46 10.83 19.89
C THR A 6 -25.42 9.55 19.06
N CYS A 7 -24.27 9.26 18.43
CA CYS A 7 -24.00 8.00 17.72
C CYS A 7 -23.64 6.87 18.70
N ASP A 8 -24.47 6.64 19.71
CA ASP A 8 -24.29 5.50 20.62
C ASP A 8 -24.95 4.23 20.05
N ALA A 9 -24.43 3.07 20.45
CA ALA A 9 -24.86 1.78 19.92
C ALA A 9 -26.37 1.52 20.11
N LYS A 10 -26.96 2.05 21.18
CA LYS A 10 -28.38 1.87 21.49
C LYS A 10 -29.25 2.69 20.54
N SER A 11 -28.92 3.96 20.34
CA SER A 11 -29.61 4.85 19.39
C SER A 11 -29.56 4.33 17.96
N LEU A 12 -28.42 3.78 17.52
CA LEU A 12 -28.28 3.18 16.19
C LEU A 12 -29.12 1.90 16.05
N THR A 13 -29.13 1.05 17.08
CA THR A 13 -29.94 -0.18 17.09
C THR A 13 -31.44 0.14 17.01
N GLU A 14 -31.92 1.10 17.82
CA GLU A 14 -33.33 1.51 17.83
C GLU A 14 -33.77 2.08 16.47
N LEU A 15 -32.92 2.87 15.81
CA LEU A 15 -33.17 3.39 14.46
C LEU A 15 -33.24 2.29 13.39
N VAL A 16 -32.34 1.30 13.45
CA VAL A 16 -32.36 0.15 12.52
C VAL A 16 -33.63 -0.66 12.72
N LEU A 17 -33.99 -0.96 13.97
CA LEU A 17 -35.21 -1.72 14.29
C LEU A 17 -36.48 -0.96 13.88
N SER A 18 -36.54 0.36 14.06
CA SER A 18 -37.69 1.16 13.60
C SER A 18 -37.82 1.12 12.08
N LYS A 19 -36.70 1.24 11.35
CA LYS A 19 -36.70 1.18 9.88
C LYS A 19 -37.08 -0.19 9.33
N LEU A 20 -36.67 -1.26 9.99
CA LEU A 20 -37.08 -2.62 9.60
C LEU A 20 -38.59 -2.83 9.79
N ARG A 21 -39.16 -2.32 10.89
CA ARG A 21 -40.62 -2.33 11.10
C ARG A 21 -41.37 -1.47 10.07
N ASP A 22 -40.84 -0.29 9.73
CA ASP A 22 -41.44 0.60 8.72
C ASP A 22 -41.58 -0.09 7.34
N ILE A 23 -40.68 -1.03 7.03
CA ILE A 23 -40.66 -1.79 5.76
C ILE A 23 -41.48 -3.10 5.88
N GLY A 24 -42.10 -3.36 7.04
CA GLY A 24 -42.92 -4.57 7.27
C GLY A 24 -42.11 -5.84 7.53
N LEU A 25 -40.81 -5.73 7.83
CA LEU A 25 -39.96 -6.88 8.17
C LEU A 25 -40.13 -7.25 9.64
N CYS A 26 -40.47 -8.53 9.89
CA CYS A 26 -40.53 -9.11 11.24
C CYS A 26 -39.12 -9.30 11.80
N ILE A 27 -38.85 -8.68 12.94
CA ILE A 27 -37.54 -8.70 13.62
C ILE A 27 -37.29 -10.06 14.31
N ASP A 28 -38.33 -10.83 14.60
CA ASP A 28 -38.25 -12.10 15.34
C ASP A 28 -37.46 -13.19 14.60
N LYS A 29 -37.16 -12.98 13.31
CA LYS A 29 -36.37 -13.89 12.45
C LYS A 29 -35.00 -13.32 12.05
N VAL A 30 -34.53 -12.25 12.69
CA VAL A 30 -33.17 -11.74 12.44
C VAL A 30 -32.14 -12.71 13.03
N LEU A 31 -31.43 -13.43 12.15
CA LEU A 31 -30.45 -14.46 12.54
C LEU A 31 -29.12 -13.88 13.02
N SER A 32 -28.64 -12.81 12.38
CA SER A 32 -27.41 -12.12 12.77
C SER A 32 -27.35 -10.73 12.12
N GLN A 33 -26.49 -9.88 12.67
CA GLN A 33 -26.17 -8.57 12.12
C GLN A 33 -24.66 -8.57 11.80
N CYS A 34 -24.30 -8.27 10.56
CA CYS A 34 -22.90 -8.14 10.15
C CYS A 34 -22.58 -6.65 10.00
N TYR A 35 -21.66 -6.15 10.84
CA TYR A 35 -21.11 -4.81 10.72
C TYR A 35 -19.68 -4.90 10.19
N ASP A 36 -19.35 -4.03 9.24
CA ASP A 36 -17.99 -3.88 8.75
C ASP A 36 -17.13 -3.22 9.86
N GLY A 37 -16.14 -3.95 10.36
CA GLY A 37 -15.14 -3.48 11.32
C GLY A 37 -15.21 -4.11 12.71
N ALA A 38 -14.29 -5.05 13.00
CA ALA A 38 -13.31 -4.94 14.09
C ALA A 38 -12.66 -6.31 14.40
N ASN A 39 -11.32 -6.30 14.43
CA ASN A 39 -10.47 -7.12 15.31
C ASN A 39 -9.84 -8.44 14.80
N VAL A 40 -9.37 -8.51 13.55
CA VAL A 40 -8.44 -9.61 13.18
C VAL A 40 -7.41 -9.13 12.16
N MET A 41 -6.24 -8.65 12.60
CA MET A 41 -4.96 -8.72 11.86
C MET A 41 -3.83 -8.40 12.86
N SER A 42 -3.54 -9.33 13.77
CA SER A 42 -2.46 -9.19 14.76
C SER A 42 -1.14 -9.74 14.21
N GLY A 43 -0.20 -8.86 13.89
CA GLY A 43 1.18 -9.23 13.55
C GLY A 43 2.11 -8.02 13.62
N VAL A 44 2.58 -7.68 14.82
CA VAL A 44 3.28 -6.42 15.10
C VAL A 44 4.74 -6.42 14.61
N HIS A 45 5.37 -7.58 14.41
CA HIS A 45 6.81 -7.67 14.17
C HIS A 45 7.14 -8.58 12.97
N GLY A 46 7.60 -7.98 11.87
CA GLY A 46 8.29 -8.67 10.76
C GLY A 46 7.43 -9.52 9.82
N GLY A 47 6.13 -9.65 10.06
CA GLY A 47 5.21 -10.41 9.19
C GLY A 47 4.82 -9.67 7.92
N MET A 48 4.26 -10.40 6.94
CA MET A 48 3.74 -9.88 5.66
C MET A 48 2.84 -8.65 5.83
N GLN A 49 2.07 -8.56 6.92
CA GLN A 49 1.24 -7.40 7.25
C GLN A 49 2.06 -6.12 7.41
N LYS A 50 3.21 -6.17 8.10
CA LYS A 50 4.05 -4.99 8.29
C LYS A 50 4.64 -4.52 6.97
N ILE A 51 5.16 -5.46 6.17
CA ILE A 51 5.71 -5.20 4.83
C ILE A 51 4.63 -4.59 3.93
N LEU A 52 3.42 -5.13 3.99
CA LEU A 52 2.28 -4.63 3.24
C LEU A 52 1.86 -3.23 3.70
N GLN A 53 1.83 -3.00 5.01
CA GLN A 53 1.51 -1.70 5.58
C GLN A 53 2.53 -0.64 5.18
N GLU A 54 3.82 -0.98 5.15
CA GLU A 54 4.87 -0.06 4.68
C GLU A 54 4.64 0.37 3.22
N VAL A 55 4.24 -0.56 2.34
CA VAL A 55 3.86 -0.23 0.96
C VAL A 55 2.64 0.69 0.91
N LEU A 56 1.60 0.38 1.70
CA LEU A 56 0.39 1.20 1.78
C LEU A 56 0.65 2.60 2.36
N ASP A 57 1.55 2.72 3.32
CA ASP A 57 1.96 4.00 3.92
C ASP A 57 2.71 4.88 2.92
N VAL A 58 3.56 4.28 2.07
CA VAL A 58 4.19 4.99 0.94
C VAL A 58 3.13 5.47 -0.05
N CYS A 59 2.16 4.62 -0.42
CA CYS A 59 1.04 5.03 -1.28
C CYS A 59 0.19 6.16 -0.67
N ASN A 60 -0.03 6.14 0.65
CA ASN A 60 -0.77 7.19 1.35
C ASN A 60 0.05 8.50 1.44
N SER A 61 1.36 8.40 1.65
CA SER A 61 2.27 9.55 1.64
C SER A 61 2.31 10.21 0.27
N LEU A 62 2.37 9.40 -0.79
CA LEU A 62 2.22 9.84 -2.17
C LEU A 62 0.89 10.56 -2.39
N TYR A 63 -0.23 9.97 -1.99
CA TYR A 63 -1.55 10.62 -2.09
C TYR A 63 -1.60 11.98 -1.38
N LYS A 64 -1.05 12.07 -0.16
CA LYS A 64 -0.99 13.33 0.61
C LYS A 64 -0.11 14.38 -0.08
N PHE A 65 1.02 13.97 -0.64
CA PHE A 65 1.96 14.85 -1.36
C PHE A 65 1.30 15.50 -2.58
N PHE A 66 0.62 14.70 -3.41
CA PHE A 66 -0.07 15.18 -4.61
C PHE A 66 -1.29 16.07 -4.31
N ARG A 67 -1.79 16.07 -3.08
CA ARG A 67 -2.86 16.98 -2.63
C ARG A 67 -2.35 18.32 -2.10
N LYS A 68 -1.04 18.50 -1.93
CA LYS A 68 -0.49 19.80 -1.52
C LYS A 68 -0.80 20.82 -2.61
N PRO A 69 -1.30 22.04 -2.28
CA PRO A 69 -1.72 23.02 -3.29
C PRO A 69 -0.64 23.33 -4.34
N THR A 70 0.63 23.39 -3.92
CA THR A 70 1.77 23.64 -4.79
C THR A 70 2.05 22.51 -5.78
N VAL A 71 1.82 21.26 -5.37
CA VAL A 71 2.04 20.07 -6.22
C VAL A 71 0.83 19.83 -7.11
N ALA A 72 -0.38 19.98 -6.56
CA ALA A 72 -1.64 19.84 -7.29
C ALA A 72 -1.77 20.87 -8.43
N ALA A 73 -1.15 22.05 -8.30
CA ALA A 73 -1.13 23.06 -9.35
C ALA A 73 -0.25 22.68 -10.56
N VAL A 74 0.76 21.83 -10.34
CA VAL A 74 1.70 21.39 -11.39
C VAL A 74 1.32 20.01 -11.94
N TYR A 75 0.60 19.20 -11.15
CA TYR A 75 0.21 17.85 -11.55
C TYR A 75 -0.92 17.83 -12.59
N THR A 76 -0.63 17.28 -13.77
CA THR A 76 -1.57 17.11 -14.88
C THR A 76 -2.05 15.67 -15.09
N GLY A 77 -1.58 14.72 -14.27
CA GLY A 77 -1.91 13.30 -14.39
C GLY A 77 -3.24 12.91 -13.74
N GLU A 78 -3.57 11.61 -13.79
CA GLU A 78 -4.78 11.07 -13.18
C GLU A 78 -4.79 11.26 -11.66
N LYS A 79 -5.89 11.80 -11.11
CA LYS A 79 -6.01 12.02 -9.67
C LYS A 79 -5.88 10.70 -8.91
N LEU A 80 -4.84 10.61 -8.06
CA LEU A 80 -4.68 9.49 -7.14
C LEU A 80 -5.91 9.38 -6.22
N LYS A 81 -6.52 8.19 -6.17
CA LYS A 81 -7.62 7.92 -5.25
C LYS A 81 -7.09 7.76 -3.83
N ARG A 82 -7.87 8.25 -2.87
CA ARG A 82 -7.57 8.11 -1.45
C ARG A 82 -7.56 6.63 -1.07
N LEU A 83 -6.50 6.21 -0.39
CA LEU A 83 -6.47 4.91 0.26
C LEU A 83 -7.58 4.85 1.33
N LEU A 84 -8.49 3.89 1.22
CA LEU A 84 -9.48 3.61 2.26
C LEU A 84 -8.97 2.46 3.10
N ASP A 85 -8.52 2.73 4.33
CA ASP A 85 -7.93 1.71 5.25
C ASP A 85 -8.84 0.49 5.48
N GLN A 86 -10.14 0.63 5.23
CA GLN A 86 -11.15 -0.40 5.50
C GLN A 86 -11.63 -1.18 4.27
N ARG A 87 -11.15 -0.89 3.06
CA ARG A 87 -11.61 -1.59 1.84
C ARG A 87 -10.45 -1.97 0.94
N TRP A 88 -10.05 -3.23 1.06
CA TRP A 88 -8.92 -3.78 0.32
C TRP A 88 -9.06 -3.61 -1.20
N THR A 89 -10.30 -3.72 -1.71
CA THR A 89 -10.60 -3.56 -3.15
C THR A 89 -10.51 -2.11 -3.64
N GLY A 90 -10.56 -1.12 -2.74
CA GLY A 90 -10.26 0.29 -3.08
C GLY A 90 -8.78 0.53 -3.40
N HIS A 91 -7.88 -0.37 -3.00
CA HIS A 91 -6.44 -0.23 -3.21
C HIS A 91 -5.98 -0.59 -4.63
N LEU A 92 -6.80 -1.31 -5.42
CA LEU A 92 -6.44 -1.74 -6.77
C LEU A 92 -6.07 -0.56 -7.68
N VAL A 93 -6.83 0.54 -7.59
CA VAL A 93 -6.57 1.77 -8.36
C VAL A 93 -5.31 2.49 -7.88
N THR A 94 -5.00 2.41 -6.58
CA THR A 94 -3.83 3.06 -5.97
C THR A 94 -2.52 2.32 -6.28
N VAL A 95 -2.57 1.00 -6.37
CA VAL A 95 -1.40 0.13 -6.59
C VAL A 95 -1.11 -0.06 -8.09
N ASN A 96 -1.98 0.43 -8.99
CA ASN A 96 -1.78 0.31 -10.43
C ASN A 96 -0.47 0.99 -10.87
N MET A 97 0.51 0.17 -11.22
CA MET A 97 1.85 0.62 -11.59
C MET A 97 1.88 1.45 -12.88
N LYS A 98 0.83 1.41 -13.71
CA LYS A 98 0.72 2.21 -14.94
C LYS A 98 0.73 3.73 -14.68
N SER A 99 0.38 4.17 -13.48
CA SER A 99 0.45 5.59 -13.09
C SER A 99 1.83 6.00 -12.53
N LEU A 100 2.67 5.02 -12.14
CA LEU A 100 3.94 5.29 -11.45
C LEU A 100 4.95 6.01 -12.33
N GLU A 101 4.93 5.82 -13.66
CA GLU A 101 5.86 6.48 -14.58
C GLU A 101 5.69 8.01 -14.57
N HIS A 102 4.46 8.49 -14.78
CA HIS A 102 4.14 9.91 -14.71
C HIS A 102 4.44 10.52 -13.34
N ILE A 103 4.21 9.74 -12.27
CA ILE A 103 4.50 10.14 -10.90
C ILE A 103 6.01 10.28 -10.68
N VAL A 104 6.82 9.30 -11.13
CA VAL A 104 8.29 9.33 -11.03
C VAL A 104 8.86 10.52 -11.79
N HIS A 105 8.37 10.78 -13.01
CA HIS A 105 8.81 11.93 -13.80
C HIS A 105 8.54 13.25 -13.09
N LEU A 106 7.33 13.45 -12.57
CA LEU A 106 6.98 14.65 -11.83
C LEU A 106 7.82 14.82 -10.55
N LEU A 107 8.04 13.74 -9.80
CA LEU A 107 8.84 13.80 -8.57
C LEU A 107 10.30 14.23 -8.86
N ARG A 108 10.87 13.78 -9.98
CA ARG A 108 12.19 14.24 -10.47
C ARG A 108 12.16 15.72 -10.87
N GLU A 109 11.13 16.15 -11.61
CA GLU A 109 10.97 17.55 -11.98
C GLU A 109 10.88 18.47 -10.75
N ILE A 110 10.15 18.06 -9.71
CA ILE A 110 10.05 18.81 -8.46
C ILE A 110 11.38 18.82 -7.68
N GLU A 111 12.16 17.75 -7.75
CA GLU A 111 13.49 17.66 -7.13
C GLU A 111 14.49 18.64 -7.77
N ASP A 112 14.48 18.72 -9.10
CA ASP A 112 15.37 19.59 -9.88
C ASP A 112 14.93 21.07 -9.87
N ASN A 113 13.65 21.33 -9.61
CA ASN A 113 13.10 22.68 -9.61
C ASN A 113 13.44 23.46 -8.32
N GLN A 114 14.42 24.35 -8.41
CA GLN A 114 14.89 25.21 -7.31
C GLN A 114 13.81 26.18 -6.78
N THR A 115 12.74 26.45 -7.52
CA THR A 115 11.64 27.33 -7.08
C THR A 115 10.68 26.67 -6.09
N SER A 116 10.67 25.33 -6.02
CA SER A 116 9.89 24.60 -5.02
C SER A 116 10.47 24.78 -3.62
N ALA A 117 9.62 24.88 -2.59
CA ALA A 117 10.09 24.99 -1.21
C ALA A 117 10.99 23.81 -0.82
N ALA A 118 12.06 24.07 -0.05
CA ALA A 118 13.04 23.04 0.32
C ALA A 118 12.41 21.80 0.99
N ALA A 119 11.37 22.01 1.81
CA ALA A 119 10.62 20.92 2.44
C ALA A 119 9.90 20.03 1.41
N VAL A 120 9.32 20.61 0.36
CA VAL A 120 8.62 19.86 -0.71
C VAL A 120 9.62 19.04 -1.52
N ARG A 121 10.81 19.59 -1.80
CA ARG A 121 11.87 18.85 -2.51
C ARG A 121 12.37 17.66 -1.71
N ILE A 122 12.63 17.84 -0.40
CA ILE A 122 13.08 16.76 0.49
C ILE A 122 12.05 15.63 0.56
N GLU A 123 10.76 15.98 0.67
CA GLU A 123 9.67 15.00 0.68
C GLU A 123 9.54 14.29 -0.68
N SER A 124 9.68 15.02 -1.80
CA SER A 124 9.73 14.45 -3.16
C SER A 124 10.85 13.42 -3.29
N THR A 125 12.08 13.78 -2.89
CA THR A 125 13.24 12.86 -2.91
C THR A 125 12.98 11.62 -2.04
N GLY A 126 12.38 11.79 -0.86
CA GLY A 126 12.04 10.68 0.03
C GLY A 126 11.03 9.71 -0.59
N ILE A 127 9.96 10.24 -1.17
CA ILE A 127 8.92 9.46 -1.86
C ILE A 127 9.50 8.78 -3.10
N LEU A 128 10.27 9.52 -3.93
CA LEU A 128 10.93 8.99 -5.12
C LEU A 128 11.83 7.81 -4.76
N LYS A 129 12.64 7.95 -3.70
CA LYS A 129 13.49 6.87 -3.21
C LYS A 129 12.68 5.65 -2.75
N ALA A 130 11.51 5.84 -2.13
CA ALA A 130 10.68 4.73 -1.68
C ALA A 130 10.01 3.98 -2.84
N ILE A 131 9.40 4.70 -3.80
CA ILE A 131 8.67 4.08 -4.92
C ILE A 131 9.59 3.45 -5.98
N THR A 132 10.87 3.81 -5.99
CA THR A 132 11.89 3.24 -6.90
C THR A 132 12.59 2.01 -6.32
N GLN A 133 12.32 1.64 -5.06
CA GLN A 133 12.88 0.41 -4.50
C GLN A 133 12.30 -0.81 -5.21
N THR A 134 13.17 -1.72 -5.62
CA THR A 134 12.77 -2.96 -6.31
C THR A 134 11.83 -3.80 -5.45
N SER A 135 12.07 -3.86 -4.14
CA SER A 135 11.17 -4.54 -3.18
C SER A 135 9.77 -3.93 -3.19
N PHE A 136 9.65 -2.61 -3.11
CA PHE A 136 8.37 -1.90 -3.17
C PHE A 136 7.64 -2.18 -4.48
N GLN A 137 8.33 -2.02 -5.61
CA GLN A 137 7.77 -2.21 -6.93
C GLN A 137 7.28 -3.65 -7.15
N PHE A 138 8.07 -4.64 -6.71
CA PHE A 138 7.68 -6.03 -6.79
C PHE A 138 6.47 -6.34 -5.91
N ILE A 139 6.46 -5.90 -4.64
CA ILE A 139 5.33 -6.10 -3.73
C ILE A 139 4.07 -5.43 -4.28
N ALA A 140 4.18 -4.21 -4.80
CA ALA A 140 3.07 -3.51 -5.46
C ALA A 140 2.54 -4.30 -6.67
N CYS A 141 3.41 -4.88 -7.49
CA CYS A 141 3.01 -5.74 -8.61
C CYS A 141 2.24 -6.99 -8.12
N MET A 142 2.76 -7.67 -7.10
CA MET A 142 2.09 -8.84 -6.50
C MET A 142 0.72 -8.47 -5.92
N MET A 143 0.66 -7.37 -5.17
CA MET A 143 -0.60 -6.85 -4.62
C MET A 143 -1.61 -6.55 -5.73
N TYR A 144 -1.17 -5.91 -6.81
CA TYR A 144 -2.04 -5.62 -7.94
C TYR A 144 -2.62 -6.89 -8.56
N GLN A 145 -1.83 -7.95 -8.72
CA GLN A 145 -2.30 -9.24 -9.25
C GLN A 145 -3.36 -9.87 -8.33
N ILE A 146 -3.08 -9.94 -7.03
CA ILE A 146 -4.02 -10.52 -6.04
C ILE A 146 -5.30 -9.70 -5.97
N LEU A 147 -5.19 -8.37 -5.89
CA LEU A 147 -6.36 -7.48 -5.81
C LEU A 147 -7.18 -7.52 -7.10
N SER A 148 -6.55 -7.61 -8.27
CA SER A 148 -7.25 -7.76 -9.55
C SER A 148 -8.05 -9.06 -9.62
N LEU A 149 -7.50 -10.13 -9.06
CA LEU A 149 -8.16 -11.43 -8.98
C LEU A 149 -9.38 -11.40 -8.04
N LEU A 150 -9.28 -10.64 -6.95
CA LEU A 150 -10.35 -10.51 -5.95
C LEU A 150 -11.41 -9.45 -6.29
N ASP A 151 -11.17 -8.59 -7.27
CA ASP A 151 -12.11 -7.52 -7.64
C ASP A 151 -13.45 -8.03 -8.22
N PRO A 152 -13.48 -9.00 -9.15
CA PRO A 152 -14.72 -9.59 -9.63
C PRO A 152 -15.57 -10.25 -8.53
N PRO A 153 -15.05 -11.17 -7.68
CA PRO A 153 -15.86 -11.78 -6.63
C PRO A 153 -16.28 -10.74 -5.58
N ASN A 154 -15.45 -9.75 -5.26
CA ASN A 154 -15.86 -8.66 -4.37
C ASN A 154 -17.05 -7.87 -4.95
N THR A 155 -17.00 -7.52 -6.23
CA THR A 155 -18.09 -6.80 -6.90
C THR A 155 -19.36 -7.64 -6.96
N ALA A 156 -19.24 -8.93 -7.28
CA ALA A 156 -20.35 -9.85 -7.34
C ALA A 156 -20.97 -10.08 -5.95
N LEU A 157 -20.19 -10.25 -4.88
CA LEU A 157 -20.69 -10.41 -3.52
C LEU A 157 -21.44 -9.19 -3.00
N GLN A 158 -21.11 -7.98 -3.48
CA GLN A 158 -21.79 -6.74 -3.12
C GLN A 158 -23.04 -6.46 -3.99
N ALA A 159 -23.28 -7.25 -5.04
CA ALA A 159 -24.43 -7.05 -5.90
C ALA A 159 -25.73 -7.50 -5.20
N LYS A 160 -26.79 -6.69 -5.29
CA LYS A 160 -28.10 -6.99 -4.69
C LYS A 160 -28.75 -8.27 -5.22
N SER A 161 -28.34 -8.71 -6.40
CA SER A 161 -28.83 -9.92 -7.06
C SER A 161 -28.17 -11.21 -6.57
N THR A 162 -27.13 -11.12 -5.74
CA THR A 162 -26.34 -12.28 -5.35
C THR A 162 -26.98 -12.99 -4.18
N ASP A 163 -27.45 -14.21 -4.43
CA ASP A 163 -27.95 -15.11 -3.41
C ASP A 163 -26.79 -15.80 -2.65
N LEU A 164 -27.13 -16.43 -1.51
CA LEU A 164 -26.15 -17.07 -0.63
C LEU A 164 -25.39 -18.22 -1.32
N TYR A 165 -26.06 -19.03 -2.15
CA TYR A 165 -25.44 -20.15 -2.84
C TYR A 165 -24.41 -19.66 -3.86
N THR A 166 -24.78 -18.66 -4.66
CA THR A 166 -23.88 -17.96 -5.57
C THR A 166 -22.71 -17.31 -4.81
N GLY A 167 -22.97 -16.72 -3.63
CA GLY A 167 -21.94 -16.15 -2.77
C GLY A 167 -20.90 -17.18 -2.31
N VAL A 168 -21.34 -18.35 -1.84
CA VAL A 168 -20.43 -19.44 -1.43
C VAL A 168 -19.60 -19.94 -2.61
N ARG A 169 -20.23 -20.11 -3.78
CA ARG A 169 -19.55 -20.48 -5.03
C ARG A 169 -18.45 -19.49 -5.42
N LEU A 170 -18.71 -18.18 -5.29
CA LEU A 170 -17.73 -17.13 -5.59
C LEU A 170 -16.53 -17.17 -4.65
N VAL A 171 -16.77 -17.36 -3.35
CA VAL A 171 -15.68 -17.48 -2.36
C VAL A 171 -14.83 -18.72 -2.63
N GLN A 172 -15.44 -19.87 -2.92
CA GLN A 172 -14.72 -21.09 -3.27
C GLN A 172 -13.88 -20.91 -4.52
N SER A 173 -14.44 -20.28 -5.56
CA SER A 173 -13.69 -19.99 -6.79
C SER A 173 -12.51 -19.06 -6.53
N ALA A 174 -12.70 -18.00 -5.74
CA ALA A 174 -11.64 -17.07 -5.39
C ALA A 174 -10.51 -17.75 -4.60
N LEU A 175 -10.85 -18.68 -3.68
CA LEU A 175 -9.87 -19.46 -2.94
C LEU A 175 -8.99 -20.31 -3.86
N VAL A 176 -9.60 -21.08 -4.77
CA VAL A 176 -8.86 -21.91 -5.74
C VAL A 176 -7.92 -21.04 -6.57
N CYS A 177 -8.42 -19.92 -7.09
CA CYS A 177 -7.60 -19.01 -7.89
C CYS A 177 -6.42 -18.42 -7.09
N VAL A 178 -6.60 -18.10 -5.80
CA VAL A 178 -5.49 -17.63 -4.94
C VAL A 178 -4.52 -18.76 -4.59
N GLU A 179 -5.00 -20.00 -4.43
CA GLU A 179 -4.15 -21.17 -4.19
C GLU A 179 -3.27 -21.49 -5.39
N GLU A 180 -3.81 -21.40 -6.60
CA GLU A 180 -3.07 -21.60 -7.85
C GLU A 180 -1.91 -20.61 -8.00
N LEU A 181 -2.04 -19.38 -7.47
CA LEU A 181 -0.94 -18.41 -7.44
C LEU A 181 0.24 -18.83 -6.54
N ARG A 182 0.05 -19.78 -5.61
CA ARG A 182 1.06 -20.20 -4.62
C ARG A 182 1.93 -21.34 -5.13
N CYS A 183 2.46 -21.21 -6.34
CA CYS A 183 3.41 -22.15 -6.89
C CYS A 183 4.56 -21.43 -7.62
N ASP A 184 5.70 -22.10 -7.71
CA ASP A 184 6.93 -21.54 -8.26
C ASP A 184 6.75 -21.06 -9.70
N SER A 185 6.00 -21.79 -10.53
CA SER A 185 5.75 -21.39 -11.91
C SER A 185 4.96 -20.08 -12.05
N GLN A 186 3.98 -19.84 -11.16
CA GLN A 186 3.25 -18.57 -11.13
C GLN A 186 4.11 -17.44 -10.56
N PHE A 187 4.97 -17.74 -9.58
CA PHE A 187 5.95 -16.79 -9.09
C PHE A 187 6.94 -16.38 -10.19
N ASP A 188 7.49 -17.34 -10.93
CA ASP A 188 8.41 -17.10 -12.04
C ASP A 188 7.74 -16.26 -13.14
N THR A 189 6.49 -16.59 -13.48
CA THR A 189 5.70 -15.81 -14.45
C THR A 189 5.53 -14.35 -14.00
N LEU A 190 5.26 -14.14 -12.70
CA LEU A 190 5.14 -12.81 -12.12
C LEU A 190 6.48 -12.07 -12.10
N TRP A 191 7.56 -12.77 -11.75
CA TRP A 191 8.91 -12.23 -11.71
C TRP A 191 9.39 -11.82 -13.10
N GLU A 192 9.20 -12.66 -14.12
CA GLU A 192 9.53 -12.37 -15.52
C GLU A 192 8.76 -11.16 -16.04
N LYS A 193 7.46 -11.09 -15.75
CA LYS A 193 6.63 -9.93 -16.09
C LYS A 193 7.17 -8.66 -15.44
N PHE A 194 7.50 -8.73 -14.14
CA PHE A 194 8.05 -7.62 -13.38
C PHE A 194 9.40 -7.15 -13.93
N THR A 195 10.31 -8.07 -14.26
CA THR A 195 11.63 -7.71 -14.82
C THR A 195 11.48 -7.08 -16.20
N LYS A 196 10.59 -7.62 -17.04
CA LYS A 196 10.34 -7.08 -18.38
C LYS A 196 9.75 -5.67 -18.35
N ASP A 197 8.74 -5.43 -17.50
CA ASP A 197 8.11 -4.12 -17.35
C ASP A 197 9.13 -3.07 -16.85
N ARG A 198 10.13 -3.49 -16.06
CA ARG A 198 11.21 -2.62 -15.57
C ARG A 198 12.29 -2.31 -16.60
N GLU A 199 12.65 -3.28 -17.45
CA GLU A 199 13.68 -3.10 -18.49
C GLU A 199 13.27 -2.05 -19.54
N THR A 200 11.97 -1.90 -19.79
CA THR A 200 11.41 -0.82 -20.62
C THR A 200 11.57 0.59 -20.02
N ILE A 201 11.95 0.74 -18.75
CA ILE A 201 11.99 2.01 -18.00
C ILE A 201 13.44 2.58 -17.90
N GLU A 202 14.37 2.08 -18.71
CA GLU A 202 15.80 2.46 -18.75
C GLU A 202 16.65 2.05 -17.52
N PRO A 203 17.98 1.86 -17.72
CA PRO A 203 18.84 1.21 -16.76
C PRO A 203 19.05 2.07 -15.52
N LEU A 204 18.93 1.42 -14.36
CA LEU A 204 19.23 1.96 -13.04
C LEU A 204 20.57 2.71 -13.09
N ALA A 205 20.54 4.04 -13.09
CA ALA A 205 21.73 4.85 -12.90
C ALA A 205 22.49 4.29 -11.70
N ALA A 206 23.76 3.95 -11.92
CA ALA A 206 24.62 3.31 -10.94
C ALA A 206 24.45 3.99 -9.58
N ALA A 207 24.23 3.19 -8.53
CA ALA A 207 24.02 3.68 -7.19
C ALA A 207 25.05 4.78 -6.89
N PRO A 208 24.63 5.99 -6.47
CA PRO A 208 25.57 7.07 -6.20
C PRO A 208 26.62 6.56 -5.21
N PRO A 209 27.91 6.87 -5.42
CA PRO A 209 28.98 6.35 -4.57
C PRO A 209 28.61 6.62 -3.11
N LYS A 210 28.60 5.55 -2.29
CA LYS A 210 28.37 5.66 -0.84
C LYS A 210 29.24 6.82 -0.35
N LYS A 211 28.61 7.90 0.14
CA LYS A 211 29.34 9.05 0.70
C LYS A 211 30.29 8.48 1.75
N ARG A 212 31.60 8.55 1.51
CA ARG A 212 32.60 8.20 2.50
C ARG A 212 32.28 9.00 3.75
N GLY A 213 31.98 8.31 4.84
CA GLY A 213 31.76 8.95 6.13
C GLY A 213 32.93 9.86 6.43
N ARG A 214 32.66 11.13 6.73
CA ARG A 214 33.69 12.08 7.12
C ARG A 214 34.21 11.64 8.49
N VAL A 215 35.36 10.95 8.50
CA VAL A 215 36.06 10.66 9.75
C VAL A 215 36.60 11.99 10.27
N MET A 216 36.09 12.44 11.41
CA MET A 216 36.59 13.62 12.09
C MET A 216 38.02 13.33 12.55
N SER A 217 39.00 14.08 12.02
CA SER A 217 40.42 13.82 12.24
C SER A 217 40.85 13.85 13.71
N HIS A 218 40.13 14.60 14.55
CA HIS A 218 40.41 14.77 15.98
C HIS A 218 39.84 13.64 16.87
N LEU A 219 39.07 12.71 16.30
CA LEU A 219 38.47 11.58 17.04
C LEU A 219 39.17 10.25 16.75
N ARG A 220 40.37 10.27 16.15
CA ARG A 220 41.12 9.06 15.78
C ARG A 220 41.67 8.30 16.99
N ASP A 221 41.89 8.99 18.12
CA ASP A 221 42.49 8.42 19.33
C ASP A 221 41.45 7.97 20.37
N TYR A 222 40.16 8.02 20.03
CA TYR A 222 39.07 7.60 20.91
C TYR A 222 38.49 6.27 20.43
N VAL A 223 38.34 5.32 21.37
CA VAL A 223 37.67 4.05 21.12
C VAL A 223 36.16 4.28 21.18
N VAL A 224 35.44 3.95 20.10
CA VAL A 224 33.98 3.98 20.04
C VAL A 224 33.47 2.57 20.35
N ASP A 225 32.98 2.34 21.57
CA ASP A 225 32.55 1.01 22.01
C ASP A 225 31.28 0.50 21.30
N THR A 226 30.46 1.38 20.74
CA THR A 226 29.32 1.01 19.88
C THR A 226 28.92 2.13 18.93
N THR A 227 28.87 1.86 17.63
CA THR A 227 28.08 2.67 16.69
C THR A 227 26.72 2.00 16.51
N VAL A 228 25.64 2.62 16.98
CA VAL A 228 24.29 2.17 16.62
C VAL A 228 24.11 2.44 15.12
N GLY A 229 24.20 1.39 14.31
CA GLY A 229 23.88 1.42 12.88
C GLY A 229 25.03 1.26 11.87
N HIS A 230 26.27 0.97 12.29
CA HIS A 230 27.34 0.67 11.34
C HIS A 230 27.93 -0.72 11.57
N ARG A 231 27.78 -1.62 10.59
CA ARG A 231 28.44 -2.94 10.54
C ARG A 231 29.70 -2.77 9.66
N PRO A 232 30.92 -2.97 10.18
CA PRO A 232 32.11 -2.90 9.35
C PRO A 232 32.15 -4.10 8.40
N GLU A 233 32.22 -3.84 7.09
CA GLU A 233 32.51 -4.83 6.07
C GLU A 233 34.04 -5.07 6.02
N GLY A 234 34.46 -6.32 6.22
CA GLY A 234 35.72 -6.86 5.73
C GLY A 234 37.02 -6.38 6.39
N LEU A 235 37.35 -6.93 7.56
CA LEU A 235 38.75 -7.14 7.93
C LEU A 235 39.10 -8.58 7.57
N GLY A 236 39.86 -8.72 6.48
CA GLY A 236 40.38 -10.01 6.04
C GLY A 236 41.21 -10.66 7.15
N GLU A 237 40.92 -11.93 7.40
CA GLU A 237 41.75 -12.83 8.19
C GLU A 237 43.18 -12.79 7.63
N LYS A 238 44.10 -12.22 8.40
CA LYS A 238 45.52 -12.52 8.25
C LYS A 238 45.82 -13.68 9.18
N THR A 239 45.94 -14.85 8.58
CA THR A 239 46.48 -16.06 9.18
C THR A 239 47.95 -15.81 9.57
N VAL A 240 48.31 -16.14 10.80
CA VAL A 240 49.65 -16.61 11.17
C VAL A 240 49.51 -18.09 11.49
#